data_AF-A0A2V6PBD1-F1
#
_entry.id   AF-A0A2V6PBD1-F1
#
_cell.length_a   1.000
_cell.length_b   1.000
_cell.length_c   1.000
_cell.angle_alpha   90.00
_cell.angle_beta   90.00
_cell.angle_gamma   90.00
#
_symmetry.space_group_name_H-M   'P 1'
#
loop_
_entity.id
_entity.type
_entity.pdbx_description
1 polymer ?
#
loop_
_entity_poly.entity_id
_entity_poly.type
_entity_poly.pdbx_seq_one_letter_code
_entity_poly.pdbx_strand_id
1 'polypeptide(L)'
;MKFRVTASLVTLFSTSLLAQSSPPAPAPIQVMVLGTYHFGNPGQDMHNMKVDSVLTPAKQAELADVVSRLAKFNPTKIAVEALSDCTDFVSDKFDGFTLEKLSKDPDERIQIAFRLAHQLGQKSVYGIDEQSNTIDYFPFDKVDTYAKAHQQSAALGRMQEKVAEMIKQMEAAQKTKTVRLMLADVNDPARVLSDHQNFYYALLSLGNEKEQPGAELNAAW
;
A
#
# COMPACT_ATOMS: atom_id res chain seq x y z
N MET A 1 59.45 52.26 57.79
CA MET A 1 58.42 51.22 57.52
C MET A 1 58.57 50.81 56.06
N LYS A 2 59.08 49.60 55.77
CA LYS A 2 59.36 49.12 54.40
C LYS A 2 58.27 48.10 54.02
N PHE A 3 57.42 48.40 53.05
CA PHE A 3 56.46 47.44 52.50
C PHE A 3 57.09 46.67 51.34
N ARG A 4 57.07 45.33 51.42
CA ARG A 4 57.39 44.42 50.31
C ARG A 4 56.06 44.00 49.68
N VAL A 5 55.93 44.19 48.36
CA VAL A 5 54.81 43.68 47.57
C VAL A 5 55.29 42.42 46.86
N THR A 6 54.64 41.30 47.16
CA THR A 6 54.89 40.00 46.51
C THR A 6 53.85 39.85 45.40
N ALA A 7 54.29 39.77 44.15
CA ALA A 7 53.41 39.49 43.00
C ALA A 7 53.33 37.97 42.79
N SER A 8 52.14 37.40 42.94
CA SER A 8 51.87 35.99 42.61
C SER A 8 51.40 35.89 41.16
N LEU A 9 52.14 35.14 40.35
CA LEU A 9 51.81 34.85 38.96
C LEU A 9 50.81 33.69 38.92
N VAL A 10 49.57 33.95 38.49
CA VAL A 10 48.54 32.94 38.27
C VAL A 10 48.62 32.47 36.81
N THR A 11 49.11 31.27 36.57
CA THR A 11 49.05 30.59 35.26
C THR A 11 47.70 29.93 35.08
N LEU A 12 46.89 30.46 34.15
CA LEU A 12 45.64 29.86 33.69
C LEU A 12 45.95 28.77 32.65
N PHE A 13 45.63 27.52 32.96
CA PHE A 13 45.62 26.43 31.98
C PHE A 13 44.30 26.47 31.19
N SER A 14 44.36 26.82 29.91
CA SER A 14 43.24 26.72 28.98
C SER A 14 43.01 25.26 28.59
N THR A 15 42.01 24.62 29.17
CA THR A 15 41.53 23.31 28.70
C THR A 15 40.76 23.51 27.39
N SER A 16 41.33 23.07 26.28
CA SER A 16 40.62 22.99 25.01
C SER A 16 39.59 21.87 25.09
N LEU A 17 38.33 22.21 25.35
CA LEU A 17 37.20 21.29 25.21
C LEU A 17 37.10 20.92 23.72
N LEU A 18 37.43 19.67 23.38
CA LEU A 18 37.11 19.13 22.06
C LEU A 18 35.59 19.14 21.92
N ALA A 19 35.08 19.97 21.01
CA ALA A 19 33.68 19.96 20.63
C ALA A 19 33.34 18.58 20.07
N GLN A 20 32.59 17.77 20.81
CA GLN A 20 32.00 16.55 20.28
C GLN A 20 31.00 16.93 19.20
N SER A 21 31.28 16.57 17.96
CA SER A 21 30.29 16.64 16.87
C SER A 21 29.08 15.79 17.26
N SER A 22 27.88 16.37 17.16
CA SER A 22 26.64 15.64 17.37
C SER A 22 26.60 14.40 16.46
N PRO A 23 26.10 13.25 16.95
CA PRO A 23 25.95 12.08 16.09
C PRO A 23 25.08 12.42 14.87
N PRO A 24 25.39 11.87 13.69
CA PRO A 24 24.60 12.11 12.49
C PRO A 24 23.15 11.71 12.74
N ALA A 25 22.22 12.53 12.24
CA ALA A 25 20.80 12.22 12.33
C ALA A 25 20.53 10.85 11.68
N PRO A 26 19.64 10.02 12.25
CA PRO A 26 19.30 8.73 11.66
C PRO A 26 18.75 8.94 10.24
N ALA A 27 19.11 8.04 9.34
CA ALA A 27 18.58 8.07 7.98
C ALA A 27 17.04 7.99 8.01
N PRO A 28 16.33 8.71 7.11
CA PRO A 28 14.88 8.62 7.02
C PRO A 28 14.41 7.19 6.75
N ILE A 29 13.27 6.82 7.34
CA ILE A 29 12.60 5.56 7.00
C ILE A 29 12.13 5.62 5.55
N GLN A 30 12.50 4.61 4.77
CA GLN A 30 12.06 4.47 3.39
C GLN A 30 10.83 3.57 3.33
N VAL A 31 9.82 3.99 2.57
CA VAL A 31 8.57 3.26 2.38
C VAL A 31 8.33 3.07 0.89
N MET A 32 7.92 1.86 0.50
CA MET A 32 7.44 1.55 -0.84
C MET A 32 6.00 1.06 -0.72
N VAL A 33 5.07 1.74 -1.40
CA VAL A 33 3.71 1.27 -1.59
C VAL A 33 3.66 0.58 -2.96
N LEU A 34 3.16 -0.66 -2.99
CA LEU A 34 2.98 -1.42 -4.21
C LEU A 34 1.51 -1.79 -4.33
N GLY A 35 0.78 -1.09 -5.18
CA GLY A 35 -0.57 -1.48 -5.58
C GLY A 35 -0.52 -2.76 -6.42
N THR A 36 -1.52 -3.63 -6.22
CA THR A 36 -1.69 -4.88 -6.96
C THR A 36 -3.06 -4.93 -7.61
N TYR A 37 -3.22 -5.82 -8.57
CA TYR A 37 -4.54 -6.29 -9.00
C TYR A 37 -4.78 -7.67 -8.38
N HIS A 38 -6.03 -8.06 -8.17
CA HIS A 38 -6.33 -9.37 -7.61
C HIS A 38 -5.88 -10.49 -8.56
N PHE A 39 -4.89 -11.28 -8.15
CA PHE A 39 -4.39 -12.40 -8.96
C PHE A 39 -5.32 -13.61 -8.92
N GLY A 40 -6.00 -13.78 -7.78
CA GLY A 40 -7.03 -14.81 -7.61
C GLY A 40 -8.44 -14.34 -7.99
N ASN A 41 -8.69 -13.03 -7.93
CA ASN A 41 -9.99 -12.38 -8.01
C ASN A 41 -11.18 -13.23 -7.51
N PRO A 42 -11.46 -13.21 -6.19
CA PRO A 42 -12.47 -14.07 -5.58
C PRO A 42 -13.92 -13.69 -5.95
N GLY A 43 -14.15 -12.61 -6.69
CA GLY A 43 -15.49 -12.21 -7.11
C GLY A 43 -16.26 -11.37 -6.09
N GLN A 44 -15.57 -10.72 -5.14
CA GLN A 44 -16.19 -9.97 -4.04
C GLN A 44 -16.38 -8.48 -4.33
N ASP A 45 -15.78 -7.96 -5.40
CA ASP A 45 -15.87 -6.55 -5.73
C ASP A 45 -17.20 -6.23 -6.43
N MET A 46 -17.58 -4.95 -6.42
CA MET A 46 -18.68 -4.45 -7.27
C MET A 46 -18.42 -4.73 -8.76
N HIS A 47 -17.16 -4.64 -9.18
CA HIS A 47 -16.75 -4.93 -10.55
C HIS A 47 -15.59 -5.92 -10.53
N ASN A 48 -15.81 -7.12 -11.06
CA ASN A 48 -14.82 -8.20 -11.05
C ASN A 48 -14.21 -8.41 -12.43
N MET A 49 -12.89 -8.56 -12.45
CA MET A 49 -12.08 -8.95 -13.61
C MET A 49 -11.98 -10.47 -13.78
N LYS A 50 -12.05 -10.98 -15.01
CA LYS A 50 -11.59 -12.34 -15.31
C LYS A 50 -10.06 -12.38 -15.34
N VAL A 51 -9.45 -13.22 -14.50
CA VAL A 51 -7.98 -13.28 -14.38
C VAL A 51 -7.38 -14.55 -14.97
N ASP A 52 -6.28 -14.39 -15.69
CA ASP A 52 -5.43 -15.49 -16.15
C ASP A 52 -4.64 -16.06 -14.97
N SER A 53 -4.56 -17.39 -14.89
CA SER A 53 -3.93 -18.03 -13.73
C SER A 53 -2.45 -17.68 -13.61
N VAL A 54 -2.09 -17.11 -12.46
CA VAL A 54 -0.69 -16.85 -12.08
C VAL A 54 0.08 -18.10 -11.68
N LEU A 55 -0.60 -19.25 -11.56
CA LEU A 55 0.00 -20.53 -11.12
C LEU A 55 0.74 -21.26 -12.24
N THR A 56 0.63 -20.79 -13.48
CA THR A 56 1.36 -21.39 -14.61
C THR A 56 2.87 -21.23 -14.45
N PRO A 57 3.71 -22.17 -14.93
CA PRO A 57 5.16 -22.06 -14.83
C PRO A 57 5.73 -20.75 -15.38
N ALA A 58 5.17 -20.25 -16.48
CA ALA A 58 5.58 -18.96 -17.07
C ALA A 58 5.30 -17.79 -16.12
N LYS A 59 4.09 -17.69 -15.56
CA LYS A 59 3.73 -16.63 -14.61
C LYS A 59 4.49 -16.74 -13.29
N GLN A 60 4.77 -17.95 -12.84
CA GLN A 60 5.61 -18.20 -11.66
C GLN A 60 7.04 -17.68 -11.85
N ALA A 61 7.61 -17.81 -13.05
CA ALA A 61 8.91 -17.23 -13.40
C ALA A 61 8.85 -15.69 -13.44
N GLU A 62 7.80 -15.10 -14.02
CA GLU A 62 7.58 -13.64 -14.01
C GLU A 62 7.49 -13.10 -12.57
N LEU A 63 6.76 -13.78 -11.69
CA LEU A 63 6.65 -13.41 -10.27
C LEU A 63 7.97 -13.54 -9.52
N ALA A 64 8.82 -14.52 -9.88
CA ALA A 64 10.15 -14.66 -9.28
C ALA A 64 11.08 -13.50 -9.70
N ASP A 65 11.00 -13.03 -10.94
CA ASP A 65 11.70 -11.82 -11.40
C ASP A 65 11.19 -10.57 -10.65
N VAL A 66 9.88 -10.42 -10.48
CA VAL A 66 9.28 -9.31 -9.70
C VAL A 66 9.84 -9.30 -8.28
N VAL A 67 9.77 -10.43 -7.56
CA VAL A 67 10.24 -10.52 -6.17
C VAL A 67 11.75 -10.27 -6.07
N SER A 68 12.55 -10.78 -7.02
CA SER A 68 13.99 -10.54 -7.06
C SER A 68 14.34 -9.05 -7.25
N ARG A 69 13.48 -8.28 -7.93
CA ARG A 69 13.64 -6.82 -8.05
C ARG A 69 13.23 -6.10 -6.78
N LEU A 70 12.11 -6.48 -6.17
CA LEU A 70 11.65 -5.91 -4.90
C LEU A 70 12.64 -6.17 -3.77
N ALA A 71 13.31 -7.33 -3.77
CA ALA A 71 14.37 -7.65 -2.80
C ALA A 71 15.53 -6.64 -2.79
N LYS A 72 15.78 -5.92 -3.89
CA LYS A 72 16.82 -4.87 -3.96
C LYS A 72 16.48 -3.64 -3.12
N PHE A 73 15.20 -3.39 -2.86
CA PHE A 73 14.77 -2.37 -1.90
C PHE A 73 15.16 -2.75 -0.47
N ASN A 74 15.44 -4.04 -0.22
CA ASN A 74 15.82 -4.59 1.07
C ASN A 74 14.85 -4.20 2.21
N PRO A 75 13.54 -4.46 2.06
CA PRO A 75 12.57 -4.12 3.08
C PRO A 75 12.90 -4.87 4.37
N THR A 76 12.85 -4.16 5.49
CA THR A 76 13.02 -4.74 6.84
C THR A 76 11.68 -5.19 7.45
N LYS A 77 10.58 -4.69 6.89
CA LYS A 77 9.19 -5.01 7.23
C LYS A 77 8.38 -5.11 5.94
N ILE A 78 7.48 -6.08 5.86
CA ILE A 78 6.54 -6.26 4.75
C ILE A 78 5.14 -6.32 5.35
N ALA A 79 4.26 -5.45 4.87
CA ALA A 79 2.87 -5.37 5.30
C ALA A 79 1.93 -5.63 4.12
N VAL A 80 0.77 -6.24 4.38
CA VAL A 80 -0.24 -6.62 3.38
C VAL A 80 -1.63 -6.25 3.87
N GLU A 81 -2.53 -6.01 2.93
CA GLU A 81 -3.96 -5.83 3.18
C GLU A 81 -4.58 -7.19 3.58
N ALA A 82 -4.50 -7.46 4.88
CA ALA A 82 -5.11 -8.61 5.53
C ALA A 82 -5.35 -8.26 6.99
N LEU A 83 -6.47 -8.74 7.53
CA LEU A 83 -6.72 -8.70 8.97
C LEU A 83 -5.59 -9.41 9.73
N SER A 84 -5.24 -8.85 10.88
CA SER A 84 -4.43 -9.51 11.90
C SER A 84 -5.23 -9.49 13.20
N ASP A 85 -5.41 -10.67 13.80
CA ASP A 85 -6.06 -10.82 15.11
C ASP A 85 -5.06 -10.60 16.26
N CYS A 86 -3.78 -10.36 15.94
CA CYS A 86 -2.68 -10.19 16.90
C CYS A 86 -2.38 -8.72 17.17
N THR A 87 -2.06 -8.39 18.43
CA THR A 87 -1.73 -7.01 18.85
C THR A 87 -0.43 -6.47 18.25
N ASP A 88 0.42 -7.34 17.71
CA ASP A 88 1.67 -6.99 17.04
C ASP A 88 1.54 -6.95 15.50
N PHE A 89 0.30 -7.06 14.98
CA PHE A 89 -0.06 -7.05 13.57
C PHE A 89 0.52 -8.19 12.74
N VAL A 90 1.12 -9.22 13.35
CA VAL A 90 1.63 -10.36 12.57
C VAL A 90 0.45 -11.09 11.93
N SER A 91 0.55 -11.35 10.62
CA SER A 91 -0.47 -12.07 9.87
C SER A 91 -0.28 -13.57 10.05
N ASP A 92 -1.23 -14.22 10.72
CA ASP A 92 -1.27 -15.68 10.89
C ASP A 92 -1.22 -16.46 9.57
N LYS A 93 -1.65 -15.85 8.46
CA LYS A 93 -1.57 -16.47 7.12
C LYS A 93 -0.14 -16.75 6.67
N PHE A 94 0.84 -15.99 7.18
CA PHE A 94 2.25 -16.21 6.88
C PHE A 94 2.82 -17.40 7.67
N ASP A 95 2.29 -17.65 8.87
CA ASP A 95 2.67 -18.82 9.65
C ASP A 95 2.30 -20.10 8.88
N GLY A 96 3.31 -20.95 8.65
CA GLY A 96 3.17 -22.13 7.81
C GLY A 96 3.18 -21.85 6.29
N PHE A 97 3.64 -20.67 5.84
CA PHE A 97 3.98 -20.48 4.43
C PHE A 97 5.10 -21.45 4.00
N THR A 98 4.90 -22.10 2.85
CA THR A 98 5.90 -22.95 2.19
C THR A 98 5.93 -22.62 0.71
N LEU A 99 7.05 -22.88 0.04
CA LEU A 99 7.17 -22.66 -1.41
C LEU A 99 6.15 -23.48 -2.22
N GLU A 100 5.64 -24.60 -1.69
CA GLU A 100 4.57 -25.38 -2.33
C GLU A 100 3.24 -24.62 -2.44
N LYS A 101 2.97 -23.66 -1.54
CA LYS A 101 1.76 -22.82 -1.63
C LYS A 101 1.75 -22.00 -2.92
N LEU A 102 2.92 -21.63 -3.44
CA LEU A 102 3.05 -20.81 -4.64
C LEU A 102 2.47 -21.46 -5.90
N SER A 103 2.39 -22.79 -5.96
CA SER A 103 1.76 -23.51 -7.07
C SER A 103 0.27 -23.77 -6.90
N LYS A 104 -0.32 -23.41 -5.74
CA LYS A 104 -1.69 -23.78 -5.35
C LYS A 104 -2.57 -22.56 -5.09
N ASP A 105 -1.99 -21.48 -4.61
CA ASP A 105 -2.72 -20.33 -4.10
C ASP A 105 -2.44 -19.08 -4.94
N PRO A 106 -3.41 -18.58 -5.72
CA PRO A 106 -3.19 -17.44 -6.59
C PRO A 106 -3.17 -16.10 -5.85
N ASP A 107 -3.44 -16.04 -4.54
CA ASP A 107 -3.46 -14.81 -3.75
C ASP A 107 -2.19 -13.96 -3.95
N GLU A 108 -2.36 -12.71 -4.38
CA GLU A 108 -1.26 -11.77 -4.63
C GLU A 108 -0.37 -11.53 -3.41
N ARG A 109 -0.94 -11.58 -2.20
CA ARG A 109 -0.20 -11.46 -0.94
C ARG A 109 0.75 -12.64 -0.77
N ILE A 110 0.33 -13.84 -1.16
CA ILE A 110 1.17 -15.04 -1.13
C ILE A 110 2.22 -15.00 -2.24
N GLN A 111 1.78 -14.69 -3.47
CA GLN A 111 2.63 -14.71 -4.66
C GLN A 111 3.73 -13.64 -4.64
N ILE A 112 3.49 -12.49 -4.01
CA ILE A 112 4.47 -11.40 -3.88
C ILE A 112 5.01 -11.29 -2.46
N ALA A 113 4.18 -10.95 -1.48
CA ALA A 113 4.67 -10.54 -0.16
C ALA A 113 5.27 -11.71 0.63
N PHE A 114 4.59 -12.86 0.68
CA PHE A 114 5.09 -14.02 1.43
C PHE A 114 6.29 -14.64 0.74
N ARG A 115 6.27 -14.70 -0.59
CA ARG A 115 7.43 -15.08 -1.41
C ARG A 115 8.64 -14.19 -1.11
N LEU A 116 8.46 -12.87 -1.08
CA LEU A 116 9.53 -11.90 -0.78
C LEU A 116 10.05 -12.05 0.65
N ALA A 117 9.15 -12.14 1.63
CA ALA A 117 9.50 -12.34 3.04
C ALA A 117 10.34 -13.62 3.22
N HIS A 118 9.93 -14.73 2.60
CA HIS A 118 10.66 -15.99 2.61
C HIS A 118 12.05 -15.85 1.94
N GLN A 119 12.14 -15.20 0.78
CA GLN A 119 13.43 -14.95 0.10
C GLN A 119 14.41 -14.12 0.95
N LEU A 120 13.89 -13.18 1.73
CA LEU A 120 14.68 -12.33 2.63
C LEU A 120 14.93 -12.97 4.00
N GLY A 121 14.40 -14.18 4.26
CA GLY A 121 14.51 -14.85 5.55
C GLY A 121 13.75 -14.17 6.69
N GLN A 122 12.77 -13.32 6.38
CA GLN A 122 11.93 -12.66 7.38
C GLN A 122 11.05 -13.69 8.11
N LYS A 123 10.76 -13.40 9.38
CA LYS A 123 9.96 -14.28 10.25
C LYS A 123 8.49 -13.87 10.33
N SER A 124 8.14 -12.71 9.82
CA SER A 124 6.81 -12.15 9.94
C SER A 124 6.46 -11.32 8.72
N VAL A 125 5.19 -11.36 8.34
CA VAL A 125 4.52 -10.40 7.46
C VAL A 125 3.40 -9.78 8.27
N TYR A 126 3.14 -8.49 8.10
CA TYR A 126 2.20 -7.74 8.92
C TYR A 126 0.88 -7.53 8.19
N GLY A 127 -0.25 -7.85 8.83
CA GLY A 127 -1.58 -7.55 8.34
C GLY A 127 -1.99 -6.13 8.72
N ILE A 128 -2.31 -5.30 7.73
CA ILE A 128 -2.75 -3.91 7.91
C ILE A 128 -4.05 -3.67 7.13
N ASP A 129 -5.14 -4.23 7.65
CA ASP A 129 -6.49 -4.04 7.13
C ASP A 129 -7.39 -3.76 8.33
N GLU A 130 -8.15 -2.68 8.25
CA GLU A 130 -9.08 -2.27 9.31
C GLU A 130 -10.47 -2.77 8.94
N GLN A 131 -11.12 -3.44 9.89
CA GLN A 131 -12.53 -3.76 9.77
C GLN A 131 -13.24 -3.25 11.02
N SER A 132 -14.41 -2.63 10.83
CA SER A 132 -15.18 -2.02 11.89
C SER A 132 -16.63 -2.46 11.84
N ASN A 133 -17.22 -2.72 13.00
CA ASN A 133 -18.68 -2.89 13.14
C ASN A 133 -19.42 -1.55 13.19
N THR A 134 -18.69 -0.43 13.21
CA THR A 134 -19.26 0.93 13.38
C THR A 134 -19.02 1.82 12.16
N ILE A 135 -17.94 1.57 11.42
CA ILE A 135 -17.68 2.24 10.15
C ILE A 135 -18.22 1.34 9.05
N ASP A 136 -19.15 1.89 8.27
CA ASP A 136 -19.70 1.25 7.09
C ASP A 136 -18.71 1.47 5.94
N TYR A 137 -17.76 0.56 5.79
CA TYR A 137 -16.74 0.61 4.74
C TYR A 137 -17.39 0.45 3.38
N PHE A 138 -17.13 1.40 2.48
CA PHE A 138 -17.66 1.44 1.12
C PHE A 138 -19.22 1.40 1.01
N PRO A 139 -19.94 2.39 1.58
CA PRO A 139 -21.41 2.44 1.62
C PRO A 139 -22.01 2.89 0.27
N PHE A 140 -21.76 2.12 -0.79
CA PHE A 140 -22.11 2.48 -2.16
C PHE A 140 -23.63 2.51 -2.39
N ASP A 141 -24.40 1.74 -1.63
CA ASP A 141 -25.87 1.73 -1.66
C ASP A 141 -26.47 3.12 -1.33
N LYS A 142 -25.84 3.87 -0.40
CA LYS A 142 -26.25 5.25 -0.06
C LYS A 142 -25.99 6.20 -1.22
N VAL A 143 -24.86 6.04 -1.90
CA VAL A 143 -24.51 6.81 -3.11
C VAL A 143 -25.52 6.55 -4.22
N ASP A 144 -25.84 5.29 -4.49
CA ASP A 144 -26.80 4.91 -5.52
C ASP A 144 -28.23 5.40 -5.20
N THR A 145 -28.65 5.27 -3.94
CA THR A 145 -29.96 5.77 -3.46
C THR A 145 -30.07 7.27 -3.66
N TYR A 146 -29.05 8.03 -3.26
CA TYR A 146 -29.00 9.47 -3.46
C TYR A 146 -29.04 9.84 -4.95
N ALA A 147 -28.21 9.18 -5.77
CA ALA A 147 -28.18 9.45 -7.21
C ALA A 147 -29.55 9.24 -7.87
N LYS A 148 -30.31 8.23 -7.44
CA LYS A 148 -31.69 7.98 -7.92
C LYS A 148 -32.65 9.07 -7.46
N ALA A 149 -32.65 9.41 -6.17
CA ALA A 149 -33.55 10.43 -5.61
C ALA A 149 -33.33 11.83 -6.22
N HIS A 150 -32.09 12.14 -6.60
CA HIS A 150 -31.69 13.44 -7.12
C HIS A 150 -31.51 13.49 -8.65
N GLN A 151 -31.99 12.49 -9.39
CA GLN A 151 -31.89 12.40 -10.86
C GLN A 151 -30.43 12.44 -11.39
N GLN A 152 -29.48 11.99 -10.60
CA GLN A 152 -28.05 11.90 -10.93
C GLN A 152 -27.60 10.47 -11.33
N SER A 153 -28.52 9.51 -11.50
CA SER A 153 -28.18 8.13 -11.91
C SER A 153 -27.35 8.08 -13.21
N ALA A 154 -27.61 8.97 -14.17
CA ALA A 154 -26.80 9.03 -15.39
C ALA A 154 -25.36 9.50 -15.13
N ALA A 155 -25.14 10.34 -14.12
CA ALA A 155 -23.79 10.75 -13.72
C ALA A 155 -23.04 9.60 -13.05
N LEU A 156 -23.69 8.90 -12.11
CA LEU A 156 -23.14 7.71 -11.46
C LEU A 156 -22.83 6.59 -12.47
N GLY A 157 -23.73 6.36 -13.43
CA GLY A 157 -23.54 5.37 -14.50
C GLY A 157 -22.27 5.63 -15.32
N ARG A 158 -21.99 6.89 -15.67
CA ARG A 158 -20.74 7.25 -16.39
C ARG A 158 -19.48 6.96 -15.56
N MET A 159 -19.54 7.10 -14.23
CA MET A 159 -18.42 6.75 -13.35
C MET A 159 -18.20 5.23 -13.34
N GLN A 160 -19.28 4.44 -13.26
CA GLN A 160 -19.20 2.97 -13.34
C GLN A 160 -18.71 2.49 -14.71
N GLU A 161 -19.13 3.12 -15.81
CA GLU A 161 -18.63 2.82 -17.16
C GLU A 161 -17.12 2.99 -17.28
N LYS A 162 -16.54 4.00 -16.60
CA LYS A 162 -15.08 4.19 -16.54
C LYS A 162 -14.38 3.03 -15.83
N VAL A 163 -14.94 2.54 -14.72
CA VAL A 163 -14.42 1.37 -14.00
C VAL A 163 -14.52 0.11 -14.86
N ALA A 164 -15.65 -0.11 -15.54
CA ALA A 164 -15.84 -1.24 -16.44
C ALA A 164 -14.84 -1.23 -17.61
N GLU A 165 -14.59 -0.07 -18.21
CA GLU A 165 -13.59 0.07 -19.27
C GLU A 165 -12.18 -0.21 -18.75
N MET A 166 -11.81 0.31 -17.56
CA MET A 166 -10.53 0.00 -16.93
C MET A 166 -10.33 -1.50 -16.75
N ILE A 167 -11.34 -2.21 -16.23
CA ILE A 167 -11.28 -3.67 -16.04
C ILE A 167 -11.07 -4.38 -17.38
N LYS A 168 -11.83 -4.02 -18.41
CA LYS A 168 -11.68 -4.58 -19.75
C LYS A 168 -10.28 -4.36 -20.33
N GLN A 169 -9.69 -3.19 -20.10
CA GLN A 169 -8.32 -2.91 -20.52
C GLN A 169 -7.31 -3.79 -19.77
N MET A 170 -7.51 -4.01 -18.46
CA MET A 170 -6.67 -4.94 -17.68
C MET A 170 -6.82 -6.39 -18.14
N GLU A 171 -8.04 -6.83 -18.46
CA GLU A 171 -8.33 -8.17 -18.99
C GLU A 171 -7.66 -8.43 -20.35
N ALA A 172 -7.58 -7.41 -21.19
CA ALA A 172 -6.86 -7.49 -22.46
C ALA A 172 -5.35 -7.48 -22.23
N ALA A 173 -4.86 -6.63 -21.33
CA ALA A 173 -3.44 -6.45 -21.06
C ALA A 173 -2.78 -7.70 -20.46
N GLN A 174 -3.42 -8.42 -19.54
CA GLN A 174 -2.84 -9.62 -18.91
C GLN A 174 -2.43 -10.73 -19.90
N LYS A 175 -3.08 -10.77 -21.08
CA LYS A 175 -2.83 -11.76 -22.14
C LYS A 175 -1.51 -11.52 -22.87
N THR A 176 -0.98 -10.29 -22.80
CA THR A 176 0.18 -9.86 -23.60
C THR A 176 1.29 -9.24 -22.75
N LYS A 177 0.95 -8.69 -21.58
CA LYS A 177 1.90 -8.09 -20.65
C LYS A 177 2.37 -9.10 -19.61
N THR A 178 3.66 -9.02 -19.28
CA THR A 178 4.21 -9.71 -18.11
C THR A 178 3.62 -9.12 -16.82
N VAL A 179 3.58 -9.89 -15.72
CA VAL A 179 3.15 -9.42 -14.40
C VAL A 179 3.88 -8.15 -13.98
N ARG A 180 5.19 -8.06 -14.23
CA ARG A 180 5.98 -6.85 -13.92
C ARG A 180 5.46 -5.60 -14.63
N LEU A 181 5.05 -5.72 -15.90
CA LEU A 181 4.50 -4.59 -16.65
C LEU A 181 3.10 -4.24 -16.18
N MET A 182 2.26 -5.23 -15.89
CA MET A 182 0.94 -5.00 -15.28
C MET A 182 1.06 -4.27 -13.94
N LEU A 183 2.01 -4.68 -13.08
CA LEU A 183 2.31 -4.02 -11.81
C LEU A 183 2.83 -2.60 -12.02
N ALA A 184 3.74 -2.38 -12.99
CA ALA A 184 4.22 -1.04 -13.32
C ALA A 184 3.07 -0.13 -13.78
N ASP A 185 2.13 -0.65 -14.58
CA ASP A 185 0.99 0.11 -15.08
C ASP A 185 0.02 0.52 -13.95
N VAL A 186 -0.34 -0.40 -13.04
CA VAL A 186 -1.25 -0.07 -11.91
C VAL A 186 -0.60 0.84 -10.86
N ASN A 187 0.73 0.97 -10.87
CA ASN A 187 1.49 1.86 -9.99
C ASN A 187 1.98 3.13 -10.70
N ASP A 188 1.62 3.34 -11.97
CA ASP A 188 1.97 4.57 -12.66
C ASP A 188 1.24 5.77 -12.02
N PRO A 189 1.94 6.82 -11.57
CA PRO A 189 1.30 7.92 -10.83
C PRO A 189 0.20 8.64 -11.62
N ALA A 190 0.35 8.77 -12.94
CA ALA A 190 -0.66 9.43 -13.77
C ALA A 190 -1.90 8.56 -13.88
N ARG A 191 -1.72 7.23 -14.01
CA ARG A 191 -2.84 6.30 -13.95
C ARG A 191 -3.52 6.28 -12.59
N VAL A 192 -2.77 6.17 -11.49
CA VAL A 192 -3.34 6.17 -10.13
C VAL A 192 -4.20 7.41 -9.93
N LEU A 193 -3.68 8.59 -10.27
CA LEU A 193 -4.42 9.85 -10.16
C LEU A 193 -5.69 9.84 -11.03
N SER A 194 -5.58 9.40 -12.29
CA SER A 194 -6.72 9.28 -13.20
C SER A 194 -7.80 8.34 -12.65
N ASP A 195 -7.43 7.17 -12.15
CA ASP A 195 -8.39 6.16 -11.67
C ASP A 195 -9.13 6.70 -10.42
N HIS A 196 -8.43 7.38 -9.50
CA HIS A 196 -9.06 8.05 -8.35
C HIS A 196 -9.98 9.20 -8.77
N GLN A 197 -9.56 10.03 -9.73
CA GLN A 197 -10.36 11.15 -10.23
C GLN A 197 -11.64 10.71 -10.92
N ASN A 198 -11.60 9.60 -11.65
CA ASN A 198 -12.74 9.12 -12.44
C ASN A 198 -13.79 8.37 -11.62
N PHE A 199 -13.43 7.87 -10.43
CA PHE A 199 -14.36 7.17 -9.55
C PHE A 199 -14.44 7.82 -8.17
N TYR A 200 -13.48 7.59 -7.28
CA TYR A 200 -13.55 8.04 -5.89
C TYR A 200 -13.78 9.55 -5.76
N TYR A 201 -12.97 10.40 -6.39
CA TYR A 201 -13.16 11.85 -6.27
C TYR A 201 -14.37 12.34 -7.08
N ALA A 202 -14.79 11.61 -8.13
CA ALA A 202 -16.00 11.93 -8.86
C ALA A 202 -17.26 11.72 -7.98
N LEU A 203 -17.24 10.72 -7.09
CA LEU A 203 -18.32 10.46 -6.15
C LEU A 203 -18.59 11.64 -5.22
N LEU A 204 -17.58 12.47 -4.90
CA LEU A 204 -17.76 13.68 -4.06
C LEU A 204 -18.80 14.66 -4.62
N SER A 205 -19.09 14.60 -5.92
CA SER A 205 -20.15 15.41 -6.55
C SER A 205 -21.58 14.92 -6.25
N LEU A 206 -21.73 13.72 -5.67
CA LEU A 206 -23.00 13.12 -5.26
C LEU A 206 -23.26 13.44 -3.79
N GLY A 207 -23.66 14.69 -3.56
CA GLY A 207 -24.02 15.22 -2.25
C GLY A 207 -24.57 16.65 -2.34
N ASN A 208 -25.13 17.13 -1.24
CA ASN A 208 -25.64 18.49 -1.05
C ASN A 208 -25.43 18.93 0.41
N GLU A 209 -25.88 20.13 0.78
CA GLU A 209 -25.69 20.69 2.13
C GLU A 209 -26.23 19.84 3.30
N LYS A 210 -27.11 18.86 3.04
CA LYS A 210 -27.76 18.00 4.04
C LYS A 210 -27.29 16.54 3.99
N GLU A 211 -26.97 16.03 2.80
CA GLU A 211 -26.64 14.63 2.56
C GLU A 211 -25.35 14.55 1.74
N GLN A 212 -24.34 13.84 2.23
CA GLN A 212 -23.01 13.81 1.62
C GLN A 212 -22.50 12.38 1.36
N PRO A 213 -23.29 11.49 0.74
CA PRO A 213 -22.96 10.06 0.63
C PRO A 213 -21.67 9.82 -0.16
N GLY A 214 -21.37 10.65 -1.17
CA GLY A 214 -20.11 10.57 -1.89
C GLY A 214 -18.88 10.87 -1.03
N ALA A 215 -18.98 11.86 -0.14
CA ALA A 215 -17.93 12.21 0.80
C ALA A 215 -17.82 11.19 1.94
N GLU A 216 -18.95 10.70 2.44
CA GLU A 216 -19.00 9.62 3.44
C GLU A 216 -18.31 8.35 2.93
N LEU A 217 -18.56 7.97 1.67
CA LEU A 217 -17.87 6.83 1.07
C LEU A 217 -16.35 7.03 1.00
N ASN A 218 -15.88 8.19 0.53
CA ASN A 218 -14.43 8.49 0.47
C ASN A 218 -13.77 8.64 1.84
N ALA A 219 -14.52 9.05 2.86
CA ALA A 219 -13.96 9.19 4.21
C ALA A 219 -13.81 7.84 4.89
N ALA A 220 -14.67 6.88 4.55
CA ALA A 220 -14.61 5.52 5.07
C ALA A 220 -13.66 4.62 4.25
N TRP A 221 -13.47 4.87 2.96
CA TRP A 221 -12.71 4.02 2.03
C TRP A 221 -11.47 4.71 1.46
#